data_AF-A0A8J6FM97-F1
#
_entry.id   AF-A0A8J6FM97-F1
#
_cell.length_a   1.000
_cell.length_b   1.000
_cell.length_c   1.000
_cell.angle_alpha   90.00
_cell.angle_beta   90.00
_cell.angle_gamma   90.00
#
_symmetry.space_group_name_H-M   'P 1'
#
loop_
_entity.id
_entity.type
_entity.pdbx_description
1 polymer ?
#
loop_
_entity_poly.entity_id
_entity_poly.type
_entity_poly.pdbx_seq_one_letter_code
_entity_poly.pdbx_strand_id
1 'polypeptide(L)'
;MATTSGSVVSAQYRKGGRNVSGKSGAGSDGERRGAAFVGKGGGNVKRKWRPNQEQKKFEGSAKEGRGFALWRKNKVQSDYKKLQRKRRTNTKAVTYSDHYPEHLRHLYLAEEEKLNREEKERRSARKTPETVEEQTEEEVVVIPKKKFKKKTSNQKAKEEYEQVQLKRAKKREEAENNRRKREEALRLHKQRKMETFKVLCSKTKKGQPNFNVQMDYLLKKIQSKS
;
A
#
# COMPACT_ATOMS: atom_id res chain seq x y z
N MET A 1 59.99 29.30 31.89
CA MET A 1 59.19 28.71 32.98
C MET A 1 57.74 28.58 32.52
N ALA A 2 57.03 27.57 33.03
CA ALA A 2 55.67 27.13 32.69
C ALA A 2 55.53 26.28 31.41
N THR A 3 55.65 24.97 31.67
CA THR A 3 55.19 23.83 30.89
C THR A 3 53.66 23.77 30.82
N THR A 4 53.10 23.20 29.76
CA THR A 4 51.91 22.32 29.89
C THR A 4 51.79 21.42 28.65
N SER A 5 51.83 20.14 28.96
CA SER A 5 51.81 18.96 28.11
C SER A 5 50.44 18.71 27.49
N GLY A 6 50.39 18.59 26.16
CA GLY A 6 49.25 18.02 25.44
C GLY A 6 49.32 16.50 25.49
N SER A 7 48.48 15.88 26.33
CA SER A 7 48.21 14.45 26.34
C SER A 7 46.72 14.25 26.10
N VAL A 8 46.35 13.73 24.93
CA VAL A 8 45.06 13.05 24.78
C VAL A 8 45.27 11.76 24.00
N VAL A 9 44.97 10.71 24.72
CA VAL A 9 45.16 9.29 24.45
C VAL A 9 44.18 8.80 23.38
N SER A 10 44.70 7.95 22.50
CA SER A 10 43.96 7.11 21.57
C SER A 10 42.94 6.20 22.28
N ALA A 11 41.66 6.29 21.91
CA ALA A 11 40.64 5.32 22.33
C ALA A 11 40.14 4.53 21.11
N GLN A 12 40.68 3.33 20.94
CA GLN A 12 40.22 2.32 20.00
C GLN A 12 38.83 1.81 20.41
N TYR A 13 37.89 1.82 19.46
CA TYR A 13 36.57 1.20 19.62
C TYR A 13 36.70 -0.33 19.59
N ARG A 14 36.71 -0.97 20.77
CA ARG A 14 36.55 -2.43 20.90
C ARG A 14 35.06 -2.80 20.85
N LYS A 15 34.61 -3.43 19.76
CA LYS A 15 33.30 -4.11 19.69
C LYS A 15 33.40 -5.44 20.46
N GLY A 16 32.89 -5.45 21.69
CA GLY A 16 32.76 -6.64 22.53
C GLY A 16 31.60 -7.54 22.10
N GLY A 17 31.79 -8.85 22.27
CA GLY A 17 31.01 -9.93 21.71
C GLY A 17 29.58 -10.09 22.25
N ARG A 18 28.78 -10.79 21.44
CA ARG A 18 27.46 -11.32 21.81
C ARG A 18 27.65 -12.42 22.86
N ASN A 19 27.09 -12.23 24.06
CA ASN A 19 26.99 -13.29 25.06
C ASN A 19 25.93 -14.32 24.61
N VAL A 20 26.39 -15.54 24.37
CA VAL A 20 25.58 -16.75 24.30
C VAL A 20 25.38 -17.22 25.74
N SER A 21 24.16 -17.06 26.28
CA SER A 21 23.82 -17.61 27.58
C SER A 21 23.64 -19.13 27.45
N GLY A 22 24.73 -19.86 27.66
CA GLY A 22 24.69 -21.27 28.00
C GLY A 22 24.07 -21.43 29.38
N LYS A 23 23.01 -22.24 29.46
CA LYS A 23 22.38 -22.63 30.72
C LYS A 23 22.93 -24.01 31.07
N SER A 24 23.90 -24.04 31.98
CA SER A 24 24.38 -25.23 32.65
C SER A 24 23.33 -25.72 33.66
N GLY A 25 23.11 -27.02 33.67
CA GLY A 25 22.30 -27.73 34.67
C GLY A 25 22.68 -29.20 34.63
N ALA A 26 23.56 -29.59 35.54
CA ALA A 26 24.04 -30.95 35.70
C ALA A 26 23.10 -31.77 36.59
N GLY A 27 22.96 -33.06 36.25
CA GLY A 27 22.82 -34.18 37.19
C GLY A 27 21.43 -34.49 37.77
N SER A 28 20.80 -35.55 37.31
CA SER A 28 20.66 -36.78 38.11
C SER A 28 19.90 -37.86 37.33
N ASP A 29 20.59 -38.97 37.10
CA ASP A 29 20.05 -40.21 36.58
C ASP A 29 19.03 -40.81 37.56
N GLY A 30 17.90 -41.24 37.00
CA GLY A 30 16.81 -41.85 37.75
C GLY A 30 15.84 -42.55 36.80
N GLU A 31 16.17 -43.78 36.45
CA GLU A 31 15.30 -44.72 35.74
C GLU A 31 13.95 -44.89 36.47
N ARG A 32 12.82 -44.63 35.81
CA ARG A 32 11.54 -45.33 36.07
C ARG A 32 10.69 -45.43 34.80
N ARG A 33 10.71 -46.64 34.24
CA ARG A 33 9.61 -47.49 33.75
C ARG A 33 8.40 -46.82 33.09
N GLY A 34 8.07 -47.33 31.90
CA GLY A 34 7.04 -46.82 31.01
C GLY A 34 5.61 -46.82 31.54
N ALA A 35 4.83 -45.93 30.95
CA ALA A 35 3.40 -46.09 30.80
C ALA A 35 3.01 -45.44 29.47
N ALA A 36 2.50 -46.26 28.55
CA ALA A 36 1.88 -45.81 27.32
C ALA A 36 0.68 -44.91 27.67
N PHE A 37 0.78 -43.60 27.41
CA PHE A 37 -0.40 -42.74 27.48
C PHE A 37 -1.22 -42.94 26.19
N VAL A 38 -2.13 -43.91 26.28
CA VAL A 38 -3.23 -44.13 25.33
C VAL A 38 -4.01 -42.84 25.18
N GLY A 39 -4.04 -42.31 23.96
CA GLY A 39 -4.92 -41.21 23.60
C GLY A 39 -6.38 -41.59 23.80
N LYS A 40 -7.09 -40.83 24.64
CA LYS A 40 -8.54 -40.78 24.66
C LYS A 40 -8.99 -39.38 24.30
N GLY A 41 -9.53 -39.26 23.08
CA GLY A 41 -10.37 -38.13 22.70
C GLY A 41 -11.64 -38.10 23.55
N GLY A 42 -12.03 -36.91 23.98
CA GLY A 42 -13.26 -36.72 24.75
C GLY A 42 -13.62 -35.24 24.89
N GLY A 43 -14.62 -34.82 24.12
CA GLY A 43 -15.49 -33.67 24.43
C GLY A 43 -14.93 -32.27 24.21
N ASN A 44 -15.62 -31.47 23.40
CA ASN A 44 -15.46 -30.01 23.34
C ASN A 44 -15.90 -29.37 24.67
N VAL A 45 -15.05 -29.46 25.70
CA VAL A 45 -15.18 -28.62 26.88
C VAL A 45 -14.71 -27.23 26.49
N LYS A 46 -15.65 -26.30 26.27
CA LYS A 46 -15.31 -24.88 26.09
C LYS A 46 -14.51 -24.42 27.31
N ARG A 47 -13.22 -24.12 27.12
CA ARG A 47 -12.37 -23.52 28.16
C ARG A 47 -13.07 -22.28 28.71
N LYS A 48 -13.37 -22.27 30.02
CA LYS A 48 -13.80 -21.06 30.72
C LYS A 48 -12.70 -20.01 30.58
N TRP A 49 -13.03 -18.83 30.07
CA TRP A 49 -12.08 -17.73 29.94
C TRP A 49 -11.60 -17.34 31.34
N ARG A 50 -10.34 -17.62 31.66
CA ARG A 50 -9.69 -17.09 32.86
C ARG A 50 -8.97 -15.82 32.46
N PRO A 51 -9.29 -14.64 33.03
CA PRO A 51 -8.50 -13.44 32.81
C PRO A 51 -7.07 -13.78 33.24
N ASN A 52 -6.12 -13.70 32.33
CA ASN A 52 -4.74 -14.03 32.64
C ASN A 52 -4.23 -12.99 33.65
N GLN A 53 -4.14 -13.37 34.92
CA GLN A 53 -3.67 -12.47 35.99
C GLN A 53 -2.25 -11.96 35.70
N GLU A 54 -1.47 -12.68 34.90
CA GLU A 54 -0.14 -12.26 34.44
C GLU A 54 -0.21 -11.09 33.46
N GLN A 55 -1.24 -11.00 32.62
CA GLN A 55 -1.48 -9.85 31.73
C GLN A 55 -2.06 -8.64 32.48
N LYS A 56 -2.59 -8.87 33.70
CA LYS A 56 -3.08 -7.83 34.62
C LYS A 56 -2.02 -7.42 35.65
N LYS A 57 -0.80 -7.96 35.58
CA LYS A 57 0.32 -7.47 36.40
C LYS A 57 0.75 -6.13 35.81
N PHE A 58 0.58 -5.08 36.61
CA PHE A 58 1.04 -3.73 36.35
C PHE A 58 2.49 -3.77 35.83
N GLU A 59 2.70 -3.33 34.58
CA GLU A 59 4.03 -3.17 33.98
C GLU A 59 4.73 -1.99 34.64
N GLY A 60 5.20 -2.20 35.87
CA GLY A 60 6.00 -1.21 36.57
C GLY A 60 6.46 -1.65 37.95
N SER A 61 7.73 -1.41 38.25
CA SER A 61 8.22 -1.50 39.61
C SER A 61 7.71 -0.27 40.37
N ALA A 62 6.75 -0.48 41.29
CA ALA A 62 6.29 0.56 42.22
C ALA A 62 7.48 1.13 43.04
N LYS A 63 8.51 0.31 43.26
CA LYS A 63 9.75 0.66 43.96
C LYS A 63 10.67 1.61 43.15
N GLU A 64 10.55 1.63 41.82
CA GLU A 64 11.39 2.46 40.93
C GLU A 64 10.64 3.64 40.30
N GLY A 65 9.35 3.82 40.60
CA GLY A 65 8.51 4.88 39.99
C GLY A 65 8.25 4.69 38.48
N ARG A 66 8.69 3.57 37.90
CA ARG A 66 8.55 3.22 36.49
C ARG A 66 7.22 2.51 36.25
N GLY A 67 6.11 3.22 36.45
CA GLY A 67 4.75 2.69 36.24
C GLY A 67 3.98 3.37 35.10
N PHE A 68 2.66 3.25 35.15
CA PHE A 68 1.74 3.86 34.19
C PHE A 68 1.97 5.38 33.96
N ALA A 69 2.38 6.11 35.00
CA ALA A 69 2.72 7.52 34.90
C ALA A 69 3.94 7.79 34.00
N LEU A 70 5.00 6.97 34.12
CA LEU A 70 6.18 7.06 33.27
C LEU A 70 5.85 6.65 31.84
N TRP A 71 5.03 5.61 31.66
CA TRP A 71 4.55 5.20 30.34
C TRP A 71 3.75 6.32 29.66
N ARG A 72 2.82 6.97 30.38
CA ARG A 72 2.11 8.15 29.86
C ARG A 72 3.06 9.28 29.52
N LYS A 73 4.03 9.60 30.38
CA LYS A 73 5.05 10.63 30.12
C LYS A 73 5.82 10.33 28.84
N ASN A 74 6.29 9.10 28.67
CA ASN A 74 7.03 8.67 27.48
C ASN A 74 6.14 8.68 26.22
N LYS A 75 4.87 8.32 26.35
CA LYS A 75 3.88 8.37 25.26
C LYS A 75 3.63 9.82 24.81
N VAL A 76 3.36 10.73 25.74
CA VAL A 76 3.19 12.16 25.46
C VAL A 76 4.44 12.75 24.80
N GLN A 77 5.64 12.39 25.29
CA GLN A 77 6.90 12.82 24.66
C GLN A 77 7.05 12.29 23.22
N SER A 78 6.67 11.05 22.97
CA SER A 78 6.73 10.44 21.65
C SER A 78 5.74 11.09 20.68
N ASP A 79 4.52 11.36 21.14
CA ASP A 79 3.49 12.06 20.37
C ASP A 79 3.91 13.50 20.04
N TYR A 80 4.55 14.21 20.99
CA TYR A 80 5.13 15.53 20.74
C TYR A 80 6.24 15.49 19.68
N LYS A 81 7.19 14.55 19.78
CA LYS A 81 8.24 14.38 18.75
C LYS A 81 7.63 14.05 17.38
N LYS A 82 6.51 13.32 17.33
CA LYS A 82 5.78 13.02 16.10
C LYS A 82 5.16 14.29 15.49
N LEU A 83 4.56 15.15 16.30
CA LEU A 83 4.05 16.47 15.89
C LEU A 83 5.18 17.36 15.34
N GLN A 84 6.33 17.39 16.02
CA GLN A 84 7.49 18.16 15.56
C GLN A 84 8.02 17.66 14.21
N ARG A 85 8.09 16.34 13.99
CA ARG A 85 8.46 15.78 12.68
C ARG A 85 7.47 16.17 11.57
N LYS A 86 6.16 16.11 11.84
CA LYS A 86 5.11 16.51 10.88
C LYS A 86 5.18 18.00 10.54
N ARG A 87 5.50 18.86 11.51
CA ARG A 87 5.74 20.29 11.25
C ARG A 87 6.92 20.48 10.31
N ARG A 88 8.07 19.83 10.56
CA ARG A 88 9.26 19.93 9.70
C ARG A 88 9.02 19.46 8.25
N THR A 89 8.14 18.48 8.03
CA THR A 89 7.77 18.06 6.67
C THR A 89 6.82 19.02 5.96
N ASN A 90 5.96 19.72 6.72
CA ASN A 90 5.00 20.69 6.18
C ASN A 90 5.58 22.11 6.02
N THR A 91 6.70 22.44 6.67
CA THR A 91 7.39 23.73 6.51
C THR A 91 8.40 23.73 5.36
N LYS A 92 8.34 22.76 4.44
CA LYS A 92 8.97 22.97 3.13
C LYS A 92 8.24 24.17 2.53
N ALA A 93 8.85 25.35 2.64
CA ALA A 93 8.36 26.54 1.95
C ALA A 93 8.16 26.12 0.49
N VAL A 94 6.92 26.19 0.02
CA VAL A 94 6.60 25.94 -1.37
C VAL A 94 7.22 27.10 -2.13
N THR A 95 8.50 26.98 -2.44
CA THR A 95 9.14 27.78 -3.47
C THR A 95 8.51 27.29 -4.77
N TYR A 96 7.41 27.93 -5.18
CA TYR A 96 6.79 27.71 -6.48
C TYR A 96 7.74 28.34 -7.51
N SER A 97 8.84 27.65 -7.78
CA SER A 97 9.62 27.91 -8.98
C SER A 97 8.78 27.37 -10.13
N ASP A 98 8.46 28.21 -11.13
CA ASP A 98 7.81 27.84 -12.41
C ASP A 98 8.62 26.83 -13.26
N HIS A 99 9.54 26.11 -12.63
CA HIS A 99 10.20 24.97 -13.20
C HIS A 99 9.27 23.78 -13.05
N TYR A 100 8.48 23.55 -14.10
CA TYR A 100 7.60 22.41 -14.19
C TYR A 100 8.37 21.11 -13.94
N PRO A 101 7.81 20.17 -13.16
CA PRO A 101 8.40 18.85 -12.99
C PRO A 101 8.67 18.20 -14.35
N GLU A 102 9.88 17.66 -14.55
CA GLU A 102 10.36 17.12 -15.82
C GLU A 102 9.34 16.18 -16.52
N HIS A 103 8.66 15.33 -15.74
CA HIS A 103 7.69 14.35 -16.24
C HIS A 103 6.36 14.95 -16.74
N LEU A 104 6.05 16.21 -16.42
CA LEU A 104 4.85 16.91 -16.89
C LEU A 104 5.15 17.83 -18.09
N ARG A 105 6.43 18.01 -18.43
CA ARG A 105 6.87 18.81 -19.58
C ARG A 105 6.20 18.35 -20.89
N HIS A 106 5.93 17.06 -21.04
CA HIS A 106 5.26 16.52 -22.24
C HIS A 106 3.81 17.00 -22.40
N LEU A 107 3.08 17.19 -21.30
CA LEU A 107 1.69 17.68 -21.35
C LEU A 107 1.66 19.12 -21.90
N TYR A 108 2.62 19.92 -21.45
CA TYR A 108 2.77 21.32 -21.84
C TYR A 108 3.31 21.47 -23.27
N LEU A 109 4.33 20.69 -23.65
CA LEU A 109 4.82 20.64 -25.03
C LEU A 109 3.72 20.22 -26.02
N ALA A 110 2.85 19.27 -25.63
CA ALA A 110 1.71 18.87 -26.44
C ALA A 110 0.63 19.97 -26.56
N GLU A 111 0.44 20.79 -25.54
CA GLU A 111 -0.46 21.95 -25.57
C GLU A 111 0.12 23.06 -26.45
N GLU A 112 1.41 23.37 -26.31
CA GLU A 112 2.11 24.34 -27.15
C GLU A 112 2.14 23.94 -28.64
N GLU A 113 2.35 22.65 -28.94
CA GLU A 113 2.30 22.14 -30.33
C GLU A 113 0.92 22.27 -30.96
N LYS A 114 -0.15 22.01 -30.20
CA LYS A 114 -1.53 22.19 -30.68
C LYS A 114 -1.83 23.66 -30.97
N LEU A 115 -1.49 24.56 -30.05
CA LEU A 115 -1.69 26.00 -30.21
C LEU A 115 -0.92 26.55 -31.42
N ASN A 116 0.33 26.12 -31.61
CA ASN A 116 1.13 26.48 -32.78
C ASN A 116 0.57 25.91 -34.09
N ARG A 117 0.01 24.70 -34.06
CA ARG A 117 -0.64 24.09 -35.24
C ARG A 117 -1.91 24.86 -35.61
N GLU A 118 -2.76 25.17 -34.63
CA GLU A 118 -3.96 25.99 -34.81
C GLU A 118 -3.60 27.40 -35.33
N GLU A 119 -2.55 28.03 -34.81
CA GLU A 119 -2.13 29.34 -35.29
C GLU A 119 -1.57 29.29 -36.72
N LYS A 120 -0.81 28.23 -37.06
CA LYS A 120 -0.35 27.98 -38.44
C LYS A 120 -1.51 27.78 -39.39
N GLU A 121 -2.52 27.00 -38.99
CA GLU A 121 -3.75 26.79 -39.76
C GLU A 121 -4.54 28.09 -39.93
N ARG A 122 -4.66 28.92 -38.89
CA ARG A 122 -5.29 30.25 -38.99
C ARG A 122 -4.51 31.19 -39.89
N ARG A 123 -3.18 31.13 -39.88
CA ARG A 123 -2.31 31.92 -40.76
C ARG A 123 -2.37 31.43 -42.21
N SER A 124 -2.46 30.12 -42.45
CA SER A 124 -2.63 29.57 -43.81
C SER A 124 -4.04 29.84 -44.36
N ALA A 125 -5.08 29.72 -43.53
CA ALA A 125 -6.46 30.09 -43.88
C ALA A 125 -6.62 31.60 -44.17
N ARG A 126 -5.77 32.46 -43.57
CA ARG A 126 -5.70 33.89 -43.92
C ARG A 126 -4.94 34.18 -45.21
N LYS A 127 -4.17 33.23 -45.74
CA LYS A 127 -3.33 33.40 -46.95
C LYS A 127 -3.98 32.86 -48.22
N THR A 128 -5.16 32.24 -48.15
CA THR A 128 -5.96 31.88 -49.31
C THR A 128 -6.88 33.04 -49.70
N PRO A 129 -6.65 33.75 -50.83
CA PRO A 129 -7.65 34.65 -51.37
C PRO A 129 -8.75 33.87 -52.11
N GLU A 130 -9.96 34.39 -52.05
CA GLU A 130 -11.18 33.91 -52.71
C GLU A 130 -11.02 33.73 -54.24
N THR A 131 -11.71 32.72 -54.77
CA THR A 131 -12.29 32.57 -56.12
C THR A 131 -13.14 31.29 -56.01
N VAL A 132 -14.47 31.30 -56.09
CA VAL A 132 -15.32 31.63 -57.24
C VAL A 132 -16.73 31.97 -56.73
N GLU A 133 -17.31 33.05 -57.25
CA GLU A 133 -18.75 33.35 -57.21
C GLU A 133 -19.50 32.37 -58.12
N GLU A 134 -20.52 31.64 -57.64
CA GLU A 134 -21.69 31.27 -58.46
C GLU A 134 -22.88 30.80 -57.58
N GLN A 135 -23.92 31.64 -57.55
CA GLN A 135 -25.36 31.31 -57.59
C GLN A 135 -25.90 30.18 -56.68
N THR A 136 -26.66 30.57 -55.66
CA THR A 136 -28.12 30.29 -55.58
C THR A 136 -28.70 31.01 -54.36
N GLU A 137 -29.61 31.92 -54.66
CA GLU A 137 -30.49 32.57 -53.71
C GLU A 137 -31.47 31.52 -53.17
N GLU A 138 -31.62 31.40 -51.84
CA GLU A 138 -32.90 31.44 -51.12
C GLU A 138 -32.74 31.02 -49.63
N GLU A 139 -33.29 31.88 -48.78
CA GLU A 139 -33.47 31.78 -47.32
C GLU A 139 -32.23 31.59 -46.40
N VAL A 140 -31.51 32.70 -46.19
CA VAL A 140 -30.74 32.90 -44.95
C VAL A 140 -31.73 33.16 -43.79
N VAL A 141 -32.23 32.09 -43.16
CA VAL A 141 -32.81 32.20 -41.82
C VAL A 141 -31.68 32.63 -40.89
N VAL A 142 -31.63 33.92 -40.58
CA VAL A 142 -30.75 34.50 -39.56
C VAL A 142 -31.13 33.87 -38.23
N ILE A 143 -30.52 32.74 -37.88
CA ILE A 143 -30.67 32.12 -36.56
C ILE A 143 -30.10 33.14 -35.56
N PRO A 144 -30.92 33.77 -34.71
CA PRO A 144 -30.40 34.73 -33.76
C PRO A 144 -29.47 33.98 -32.81
N LYS A 145 -28.21 34.43 -32.73
CA LYS A 145 -27.24 33.92 -31.75
C LYS A 145 -27.80 34.18 -30.34
N LYS A 146 -28.56 33.22 -29.81
CA LYS A 146 -29.13 33.26 -28.47
C LYS A 146 -27.97 33.36 -27.49
N LYS A 147 -27.81 34.54 -26.88
CA LYS A 147 -26.82 34.75 -25.82
C LYS A 147 -27.20 33.84 -24.66
N PHE A 148 -26.42 32.80 -24.41
CA PHE A 148 -26.66 31.88 -23.31
C PHE A 148 -26.67 32.66 -21.99
N LYS A 149 -27.84 32.71 -21.34
CA LYS A 149 -27.98 33.35 -20.03
C LYS A 149 -27.14 32.57 -19.04
N LYS A 150 -26.33 33.28 -18.24
CA LYS A 150 -25.51 32.66 -17.19
C LYS A 150 -26.44 31.96 -16.19
N LYS A 151 -26.09 30.73 -15.79
CA LYS A 151 -26.84 29.97 -14.77
C LYS A 151 -26.85 30.72 -13.45
N THR A 152 -27.99 30.70 -12.76
CA THR A 152 -28.12 31.30 -11.42
C THR A 152 -27.33 30.48 -10.40
N SER A 153 -26.95 31.09 -9.27
CA SER A 153 -26.21 30.41 -8.20
C SER A 153 -26.93 29.14 -7.71
N ASN A 154 -28.24 29.19 -7.53
CA ASN A 154 -29.05 28.04 -7.11
C ASN A 154 -29.02 26.90 -8.14
N GLN A 155 -29.04 27.21 -9.44
CA GLN A 155 -28.92 26.21 -10.50
C GLN A 155 -27.54 25.53 -10.48
N LYS A 156 -26.47 26.30 -10.27
CA LYS A 156 -25.11 25.75 -10.13
C LYS A 156 -24.99 24.82 -8.93
N ALA A 157 -25.57 25.19 -7.79
CA ALA A 157 -25.55 24.36 -6.59
C ALA A 157 -26.23 22.99 -6.80
N LYS A 158 -27.33 22.92 -7.57
CA LYS A 158 -28.00 21.66 -7.91
C LYS A 158 -27.11 20.78 -8.80
N GLU A 159 -26.51 21.36 -9.83
CA GLU A 159 -25.60 20.65 -10.73
C GLU A 159 -24.37 20.12 -9.99
N GLU A 160 -23.77 20.92 -9.10
CA GLU A 160 -22.63 20.49 -8.28
C GLU A 160 -23.01 19.33 -7.35
N TYR A 161 -24.20 19.37 -6.76
CA TYR A 161 -24.70 18.28 -5.93
C TYR A 161 -24.82 16.97 -6.73
N GLU A 162 -25.40 17.02 -7.92
CA GLU A 162 -25.52 15.86 -8.81
C GLU A 162 -24.15 15.32 -9.22
N GLN A 163 -23.21 16.21 -9.57
CA GLN A 163 -21.83 15.83 -9.91
C GLN A 163 -21.11 15.16 -8.74
N VAL A 164 -21.31 15.65 -7.52
CA VAL A 164 -20.75 15.02 -6.31
C VAL A 164 -21.37 13.63 -6.10
N GLN A 165 -22.67 13.46 -6.33
CA GLN A 165 -23.33 12.17 -6.22
C GLN A 165 -22.81 11.17 -7.26
N LEU A 166 -22.66 11.58 -8.53
CA LEU A 166 -22.09 10.75 -9.59
C LEU A 166 -20.65 10.35 -9.28
N LYS A 167 -19.82 11.28 -8.82
CA LYS A 167 -18.44 10.98 -8.39
C LYS A 167 -18.39 9.97 -7.25
N ARG A 168 -19.28 10.11 -6.26
CA ARG A 168 -19.39 9.16 -5.14
C ARG A 168 -19.87 7.79 -5.60
N ALA A 169 -20.84 7.74 -6.50
CA ALA A 169 -21.36 6.49 -7.07
C ALA A 169 -20.28 5.76 -7.88
N LYS A 170 -19.59 6.47 -8.78
CA LYS A 170 -18.47 5.93 -9.56
C LYS A 170 -17.35 5.40 -8.67
N LYS A 171 -17.00 6.14 -7.61
CA LYS A 171 -16.00 5.68 -6.62
C LYS A 171 -16.45 4.44 -5.86
N ARG A 172 -17.74 4.31 -5.54
CA ARG A 172 -18.30 3.13 -4.88
C ARG A 172 -18.27 1.91 -5.80
N GLU A 173 -18.66 2.08 -7.05
CA GLU A 173 -18.64 1.03 -8.07
C GLU A 173 -17.21 0.54 -8.34
N GLU A 174 -16.25 1.45 -8.48
CA GLU A 174 -14.84 1.10 -8.66
C GLU A 174 -14.28 0.33 -7.44
N ALA A 175 -14.64 0.74 -6.23
CA ALA A 175 -14.25 0.03 -5.01
C ALA A 175 -14.87 -1.39 -4.95
N GLU A 176 -16.12 -1.55 -5.38
CA GLU A 176 -16.78 -2.85 -5.47
C GLU A 176 -16.12 -3.75 -6.52
N ASN A 177 -15.83 -3.22 -7.70
CA ASN A 177 -15.12 -3.94 -8.74
C ASN A 177 -13.71 -4.36 -8.29
N ASN A 178 -12.99 -3.49 -7.58
CA ASN A 178 -11.70 -3.83 -6.99
C ASN A 178 -11.81 -4.91 -5.90
N ARG A 179 -12.89 -4.89 -5.11
CA ARG A 179 -13.17 -5.94 -4.13
C ARG A 179 -13.46 -7.28 -4.83
N ARG A 180 -14.31 -7.29 -5.86
CA ARG A 180 -14.63 -8.49 -6.65
C ARG A 180 -13.38 -9.10 -7.29
N LYS A 181 -12.54 -8.29 -7.93
CA LYS A 181 -11.25 -8.73 -8.50
C LYS A 181 -10.34 -9.39 -7.46
N ARG A 182 -10.28 -8.84 -6.24
CA ARG A 182 -9.49 -9.45 -5.14
C ARG A 182 -10.10 -10.78 -4.68
N GLU A 183 -11.41 -10.85 -4.53
CA GLU A 183 -12.12 -12.07 -4.14
C GLU A 183 -11.95 -13.16 -5.21
N GLU A 184 -12.09 -12.82 -6.49
CA GLU A 184 -11.86 -13.71 -7.62
C GLU A 184 -10.41 -14.18 -7.70
N ALA A 185 -9.43 -13.28 -7.56
CA ALA A 185 -8.01 -13.64 -7.53
C ALA A 185 -7.70 -14.62 -6.38
N LEU A 186 -8.25 -14.38 -5.19
CA LEU A 186 -8.12 -15.29 -4.05
C LEU A 186 -8.78 -16.65 -4.31
N ARG A 187 -9.97 -16.66 -4.92
CA ARG A 187 -10.69 -17.88 -5.27
C ARG A 187 -9.89 -18.70 -6.29
N LEU A 188 -9.41 -18.07 -7.35
CA LEU A 188 -8.57 -18.70 -8.36
C LEU A 188 -7.27 -19.24 -7.76
N HIS A 189 -6.61 -18.46 -6.90
CA HIS A 189 -5.41 -18.92 -6.21
C HIS A 189 -5.68 -20.16 -5.34
N LYS A 190 -6.78 -20.15 -4.58
CA LYS A 190 -7.20 -21.32 -3.77
C LYS A 190 -7.52 -22.53 -4.65
N GLN A 191 -8.23 -22.35 -5.76
CA GLN A 191 -8.53 -23.42 -6.71
C GLN A 191 -7.25 -24.03 -7.28
N ARG A 192 -6.36 -23.19 -7.84
CA ARG A 192 -5.04 -23.62 -8.35
C ARG A 192 -4.23 -24.34 -7.27
N LYS A 193 -4.23 -23.83 -6.04
CA LYS A 193 -3.56 -24.48 -4.91
C LYS A 193 -4.15 -25.87 -4.61
N MET A 194 -5.47 -26.02 -4.65
CA MET A 194 -6.13 -27.31 -4.41
C MET A 194 -5.90 -28.30 -5.55
N GLU A 195 -5.95 -27.85 -6.80
CA GLU A 195 -5.68 -28.68 -7.99
C GLU A 195 -4.24 -29.19 -7.98
N THR A 196 -3.28 -28.30 -7.75
CA THR A 196 -1.86 -28.67 -7.65
C THR A 196 -1.60 -29.62 -6.48
N PHE A 197 -2.23 -29.38 -5.33
CA PHE A 197 -2.16 -30.30 -4.19
C PHE A 197 -2.73 -31.68 -4.52
N LYS A 198 -3.88 -31.78 -5.20
CA LYS A 198 -4.47 -33.06 -5.61
C LYS A 198 -3.54 -33.89 -6.49
N VAL A 199 -2.91 -33.24 -7.48
CA VAL A 199 -1.95 -33.89 -8.39
C VAL A 199 -0.72 -34.38 -7.61
N LEU A 200 -0.14 -33.52 -6.78
CA LEU A 200 1.08 -33.84 -6.03
C LEU A 200 0.87 -34.85 -4.90
N CYS A 201 -0.29 -34.84 -4.25
CA CYS A 201 -0.64 -35.78 -3.18
C CYS A 201 -1.29 -37.08 -3.68
N SER A 202 -1.39 -37.28 -4.99
CA SER A 202 -1.87 -38.54 -5.55
C SER A 202 -0.95 -39.70 -5.15
N LYS A 203 -1.57 -40.83 -4.78
CA LYS A 203 -0.88 -42.04 -4.31
C LYS A 203 -1.33 -43.24 -5.11
N THR A 204 -0.45 -44.23 -5.25
CA THR A 204 -0.77 -45.53 -5.86
C THR A 204 -1.66 -46.35 -4.92
N LYS A 205 -2.23 -47.46 -5.41
CA LYS A 205 -3.05 -48.38 -4.58
C LYS A 205 -2.33 -48.86 -3.31
N LYS A 206 -0.99 -48.88 -3.32
CA LYS A 206 -0.12 -49.25 -2.19
C LYS A 206 0.23 -48.08 -1.26
N GLY A 207 -0.32 -46.88 -1.50
CA GLY A 207 -0.12 -45.69 -0.67
C GLY A 207 1.18 -44.93 -0.92
N GLN A 208 2.00 -45.37 -1.88
CA GLN A 208 3.23 -44.68 -2.28
C GLN A 208 2.91 -43.46 -3.16
N PRO A 209 3.72 -42.39 -3.11
CA PRO A 209 3.54 -41.23 -4.00
C PRO A 209 3.64 -41.65 -5.47
N ASN A 210 2.75 -41.13 -6.32
CA ASN A 210 2.77 -41.42 -7.75
C ASN A 210 3.74 -40.47 -8.47
N PHE A 211 4.98 -40.90 -8.67
CA PHE A 211 6.05 -40.07 -9.24
C PHE A 211 5.77 -39.63 -10.68
N ASN A 212 5.13 -40.48 -11.49
CA ASN A 212 4.84 -40.15 -12.90
C ASN A 212 3.93 -38.93 -13.01
N VAL A 213 2.86 -38.90 -12.21
CA VAL A 213 1.91 -37.77 -12.15
C VAL A 213 2.60 -36.48 -11.65
N GLN A 214 3.53 -36.60 -10.70
CA GLN A 214 4.33 -35.47 -10.24
C GLN A 214 5.29 -34.97 -11.33
N MET A 215 5.95 -35.89 -12.04
CA MET A 215 6.86 -35.58 -13.13
C MET A 215 6.14 -34.84 -14.27
N ASP A 216 4.99 -35.32 -14.71
CA ASP A 216 4.18 -34.68 -15.76
C ASP A 216 3.79 -33.25 -15.39
N TYR A 217 3.41 -33.03 -14.12
CA TYR A 217 3.11 -31.68 -13.63
C TYR A 217 4.34 -30.77 -13.62
N LEU A 218 5.51 -31.29 -13.23
CA LEU A 218 6.77 -30.53 -13.28
C LEU A 218 7.18 -30.19 -14.72
N LEU A 219 7.10 -31.15 -15.64
CA LEU A 219 7.40 -30.95 -17.05
C LEU A 219 6.50 -29.87 -17.66
N LYS A 220 5.18 -29.94 -17.40
CA LYS A 220 4.23 -28.91 -17.81
C LYS A 220 4.58 -27.53 -17.25
N LYS A 221 5.04 -27.47 -16.00
CA LYS A 221 5.45 -26.21 -15.36
C LYS A 221 6.73 -25.63 -15.97
N ILE A 222 7.68 -26.47 -16.39
CA ILE A 222 8.89 -26.05 -17.10
C ILE A 222 8.52 -25.52 -18.49
N GLN A 223 7.71 -26.25 -19.25
CA GLN A 223 7.25 -25.84 -20.58
C GLN A 223 6.46 -24.52 -20.54
N SER A 224 5.63 -24.30 -19.52
CA SER A 224 4.87 -23.04 -19.37
C SER A 224 5.71 -21.83 -18.97
N LYS A 225 6.97 -22.04 -18.55
CA LYS A 225 7.90 -21.01 -18.12
C LYS A 225 8.99 -20.71 -19.17
N SER A 226 9.19 -21.62 -20.11
CA SER A 226 9.96 -21.39 -21.32
C SER A 226 9.14 -20.59 -22.33
#